data_AF-A0A951FK37-F1
#
_entry.id   AF-A0A951FK37-F1
#
_cell.length_a   1.000
_cell.length_b   1.000
_cell.length_c   1.000
_cell.angle_alpha   90.00
_cell.angle_beta   90.00
_cell.angle_gamma   90.00
#
_symmetry.space_group_name_H-M   'P 1'
#
loop_
_entity.id
_entity.type
_entity.pdbx_description
1 polymer ?
#
loop_
_entity_poly.entity_id
_entity_poly.type
_entity_poly.pdbx_seq_one_letter_code
_entity_poly.pdbx_strand_id
1 'polypeptide(L)'
;MSAVLDSIADLSQPAAAAREIQTLNDRLATTRVIPSDIAAEVRQIVAGVEETNLRRWESIDPTHAVIVLRSAVTAQRALEDPDSPAARDQLRVALESIRQSLAAIYEREPVGDERDAKQIVQWLLARTEVSQARLANLLGVSARQLQRWLSPTEGSRPEGEEARKVRLVARIVNQLRFALTPAGTVEWFSWPRSDLGSRAPQDLLSDPVEEPRLLRVAGAMRSTLAF
;
A
#
# COMPACT_ATOMS: atom_id res chain seq x y z
N MET A 1 -6.50 24.04 -21.09
CA MET A 1 -6.82 22.77 -20.39
C MET A 1 -5.49 22.17 -19.99
N SER A 2 -5.17 22.21 -18.70
CA SER A 2 -3.82 21.92 -18.19
C SER A 2 -3.61 20.41 -18.10
N ALA A 3 -2.40 19.94 -18.40
CA ALA A 3 -1.92 18.56 -18.23
C ALA A 3 -1.98 18.03 -16.77
N VAL A 4 -2.52 18.83 -15.85
CA VAL A 4 -2.82 18.49 -14.45
C VAL A 4 -4.10 17.64 -14.34
N LEU A 5 -4.96 17.61 -15.36
CA LEU A 5 -6.31 17.02 -15.26
C LEU A 5 -6.41 15.52 -15.64
N ASP A 6 -5.38 14.92 -16.23
CA ASP A 6 -5.38 13.48 -16.57
C ASP A 6 -4.98 12.57 -15.37
N SER A 7 -4.67 13.14 -14.20
CA SER A 7 -4.01 12.47 -13.06
C SER A 7 -4.93 12.20 -11.86
N ILE A 8 -6.08 12.88 -11.76
CA ILE A 8 -6.72 13.13 -10.44
C ILE A 8 -7.38 11.88 -9.82
N ALA A 9 -7.68 10.86 -10.62
CA ALA A 9 -8.22 9.60 -10.11
C ALA A 9 -7.68 8.37 -10.84
N ASP A 10 -6.54 8.49 -11.50
CA ASP A 10 -5.88 7.32 -12.07
C ASP A 10 -5.28 6.48 -10.93
N LEU A 11 -5.93 5.35 -10.62
CA LEU A 11 -5.39 4.36 -9.68
C LEU A 11 -4.06 3.76 -10.14
N SER A 12 -3.57 4.06 -11.34
CA SER A 12 -2.20 3.75 -11.76
C SER A 12 -1.17 4.63 -11.02
N GLN A 13 -1.57 5.78 -10.47
CA GLN A 13 -0.70 6.67 -9.68
C GLN A 13 -1.32 7.06 -8.32
N PRO A 14 -1.56 6.09 -7.42
CA PRO A 14 -2.31 6.31 -6.19
C PRO A 14 -1.68 7.36 -5.26
N ALA A 15 -0.35 7.51 -5.26
CA ALA A 15 0.33 8.57 -4.52
C ALA A 15 0.09 9.98 -5.07
N ALA A 16 0.00 10.13 -6.40
CA ALA A 16 -0.26 11.43 -7.02
C ALA A 16 -1.69 11.87 -6.73
N ALA A 17 -2.66 10.98 -7.00
CA ALA A 17 -4.07 11.21 -6.70
C ALA A 17 -4.30 11.54 -5.21
N ALA A 18 -3.65 10.84 -4.27
CA ALA A 18 -3.74 11.17 -2.84
C ALA A 18 -3.25 12.60 -2.51
N ARG A 19 -2.18 13.09 -3.14
CA ARG A 19 -1.69 14.47 -2.91
C ARG A 19 -2.62 15.52 -3.50
N GLU A 20 -3.22 15.23 -4.65
CA GLU A 20 -4.17 16.14 -5.30
C GLU A 20 -5.47 16.25 -4.50
N ILE A 21 -5.99 15.12 -4.02
CA ILE A 21 -7.16 15.10 -3.13
C ILE A 21 -6.89 15.85 -1.81
N GLN A 22 -5.68 15.74 -1.25
CA GLN A 22 -5.28 16.53 -0.08
C GLN A 22 -5.37 18.03 -0.39
N THR A 23 -4.80 18.46 -1.51
CA THR A 23 -4.81 19.87 -1.95
C THR A 23 -6.24 20.39 -2.13
N LEU A 24 -7.13 19.58 -2.69
CA LEU A 24 -8.54 19.89 -2.84
C LEU A 24 -9.26 20.01 -1.49
N ASN A 25 -9.03 19.07 -0.58
CA ASN A 25 -9.63 19.06 0.76
C ASN A 25 -9.14 20.26 1.60
N ASP A 26 -7.87 20.66 1.44
CA ASP A 26 -7.30 21.85 2.09
C ASP A 26 -7.93 23.14 1.56
N ARG A 27 -8.18 23.24 0.25
CA ARG A 27 -8.94 24.37 -0.34
C ARG A 27 -10.36 24.42 0.22
N LEU A 28 -11.07 23.29 0.20
CA LEU A 28 -12.43 23.17 0.76
C LEU A 28 -12.47 23.48 2.28
N ALA A 29 -11.35 23.29 2.98
CA ALA A 29 -11.24 23.62 4.40
C ALA A 29 -11.44 25.11 4.69
N THR A 30 -11.09 25.97 3.73
CA THR A 30 -11.14 27.43 3.86
C THR A 30 -12.48 28.05 3.48
N THR A 31 -13.41 27.25 2.94
CA THR A 31 -14.71 27.74 2.45
C THR A 31 -15.86 27.30 3.35
N ARG A 32 -16.97 28.06 3.30
CA ARG A 32 -18.19 27.76 4.07
C ARG A 32 -19.15 26.82 3.33
N VAL A 33 -19.17 26.93 2.01
CA VAL A 33 -19.97 26.10 1.08
C VAL A 33 -19.03 25.43 0.09
N ILE A 34 -19.54 24.54 -0.77
CA ILE A 34 -18.76 23.88 -1.81
C ILE A 34 -18.65 24.80 -3.04
N PRO A 35 -17.47 25.36 -3.35
CA PRO A 35 -17.28 26.17 -4.55
C PRO A 35 -17.50 25.37 -5.84
N SER A 36 -17.94 26.03 -6.91
CA SER A 36 -18.26 25.37 -8.19
C SER A 36 -17.04 24.76 -8.89
N ASP A 37 -15.86 25.35 -8.73
CA ASP A 37 -14.58 24.82 -9.19
C ASP A 37 -14.21 23.54 -8.43
N ILE A 38 -14.34 23.54 -7.09
CA ILE A 38 -14.13 22.34 -6.27
C ILE A 38 -15.13 21.25 -6.65
N ALA A 39 -16.40 21.58 -6.86
CA ALA A 39 -17.41 20.61 -7.29
C ALA A 39 -17.07 20.00 -8.66
N ALA A 40 -16.49 20.77 -9.58
CA ALA A 40 -16.03 20.26 -10.87
C ALA A 40 -14.85 19.30 -10.73
N GLU A 41 -13.87 19.63 -9.89
CA GLU A 41 -12.72 18.76 -9.59
C GLU A 41 -13.15 17.45 -8.91
N VAL A 42 -14.11 17.50 -7.97
CA VAL A 42 -14.68 16.29 -7.34
C VAL A 42 -15.37 15.40 -8.38
N ARG A 43 -16.13 15.97 -9.33
CA ARG A 43 -16.75 15.18 -10.39
C ARG A 43 -15.72 14.48 -11.27
N GLN A 44 -14.58 15.10 -11.53
CA GLN A 44 -13.48 14.47 -12.26
C GLN A 44 -12.85 13.32 -11.48
N ILE A 45 -12.67 13.48 -10.16
CA ILE A 45 -12.21 12.39 -9.29
C ILE A 45 -13.18 11.21 -9.35
N VAL A 46 -14.47 11.46 -9.21
CA VAL A 46 -15.50 10.40 -9.25
C VAL A 46 -15.52 9.71 -10.62
N ALA A 47 -15.45 10.48 -11.71
CA ALA A 47 -15.38 9.92 -13.06
C ALA A 47 -14.15 9.01 -13.25
N GLY A 48 -12.96 9.42 -12.79
CA GLY A 48 -11.78 8.56 -12.91
C GLY A 48 -11.84 7.29 -12.05
N VAL A 49 -12.52 7.33 -10.90
CA VAL A 49 -12.82 6.12 -10.10
C VAL A 49 -13.73 5.17 -10.89
N GLU A 50 -14.76 5.68 -11.57
CA GLU A 50 -15.67 4.89 -12.41
C GLU A 50 -14.99 4.33 -13.66
N GLU A 51 -14.13 5.13 -14.30
CA GLU A 51 -13.41 4.76 -15.53
C GLU A 51 -12.24 3.80 -15.27
N THR A 52 -11.83 3.62 -14.01
CA THR A 52 -10.73 2.72 -13.67
C THR A 52 -11.04 1.28 -14.08
N ASN A 53 -10.12 0.67 -14.82
CA ASN A 53 -10.22 -0.70 -15.30
C ASN A 53 -10.52 -1.71 -14.17
N LEU A 54 -11.51 -2.59 -14.37
CA LEU A 54 -11.91 -3.60 -13.40
C LEU A 54 -10.74 -4.47 -12.90
N ARG A 55 -9.79 -4.85 -13.77
CA ARG A 55 -8.61 -5.63 -13.37
C ARG A 55 -7.74 -4.91 -12.36
N ARG A 56 -7.68 -3.57 -12.43
CA ARG A 56 -6.94 -2.77 -11.44
C ARG A 56 -7.61 -2.87 -10.08
N TRP A 57 -8.95 -2.85 -10.02
CA TRP A 57 -9.69 -3.05 -8.78
C TRP A 57 -9.49 -4.45 -8.19
N GLU A 58 -9.41 -5.49 -9.02
CA GLU A 58 -9.14 -6.86 -8.58
C GLU A 58 -7.77 -7.01 -7.90
N SER A 59 -6.79 -6.18 -8.31
CA SER A 59 -5.43 -6.17 -7.74
C SER A 59 -5.32 -5.45 -6.39
N ILE A 60 -6.34 -4.67 -6.01
CA ILE A 60 -6.35 -3.82 -4.81
C ILE A 60 -6.93 -4.62 -3.63
N ASP A 61 -6.41 -4.37 -2.42
CA ASP A 61 -7.03 -4.89 -1.19
C ASP A 61 -8.53 -4.55 -1.15
N PRO A 62 -9.43 -5.55 -1.06
CA PRO A 62 -10.87 -5.33 -1.16
C PRO A 62 -11.41 -4.29 -0.17
N THR A 63 -10.80 -4.16 1.00
CA THR A 63 -11.20 -3.17 2.00
C THR A 63 -10.99 -1.75 1.48
N HIS A 64 -9.82 -1.47 0.91
CA HIS A 64 -9.51 -0.15 0.37
C HIS A 64 -10.29 0.14 -0.91
N ALA A 65 -10.52 -0.86 -1.77
CA ALA A 65 -11.37 -0.72 -2.93
C ALA A 65 -12.79 -0.27 -2.54
N VAL A 66 -13.40 -0.95 -1.56
CA VAL A 66 -14.74 -0.61 -1.05
C VAL A 66 -14.77 0.79 -0.43
N ILE A 67 -13.75 1.17 0.34
CA ILE A 67 -13.69 2.52 0.93
C ILE A 67 -13.63 3.59 -0.17
N VAL A 68 -12.79 3.42 -1.20
CA VAL A 68 -12.71 4.39 -2.31
C VAL A 68 -14.06 4.51 -3.03
N LEU A 69 -14.65 3.39 -3.46
CA LEU A 69 -15.92 3.37 -4.18
C LEU A 69 -17.07 4.00 -3.37
N ARG A 70 -17.22 3.61 -2.10
CA ARG A 70 -18.26 4.16 -1.22
C ARG A 70 -18.06 5.65 -0.97
N SER A 71 -16.82 6.07 -0.81
CA SER A 71 -16.49 7.48 -0.55
C SER A 71 -16.70 8.33 -1.81
N ALA A 72 -16.43 7.80 -3.01
CA ALA A 72 -16.76 8.47 -4.27
C ALA A 72 -18.27 8.73 -4.41
N VAL A 73 -19.11 7.72 -4.11
CA VAL A 73 -20.57 7.88 -4.07
C VAL A 73 -20.99 8.93 -3.03
N THR A 74 -20.36 8.92 -1.85
CA THR A 74 -20.65 9.90 -0.80
C THR A 74 -20.27 11.32 -1.24
N ALA A 75 -19.12 11.48 -1.89
CA ALA A 75 -18.66 12.75 -2.43
C ALA A 75 -19.64 13.27 -3.50
N GLN A 76 -20.12 12.40 -4.41
CA GLN A 76 -21.08 12.78 -5.44
C GLN A 76 -22.41 13.26 -4.85
N ARG A 77 -22.95 12.55 -3.85
CA ARG A 77 -24.18 12.95 -3.15
C ARG A 77 -24.04 14.30 -2.44
N ALA A 78 -22.88 14.57 -1.84
CA ALA A 78 -22.62 15.87 -1.23
C ALA A 78 -22.65 17.03 -2.24
N LEU A 79 -22.48 16.77 -3.54
CA LEU A 79 -22.61 17.80 -4.57
C LEU A 79 -24.07 18.11 -4.97
N GLU A 80 -25.05 17.34 -4.50
CA GLU A 80 -26.47 17.56 -4.80
C GLU A 80 -27.04 18.79 -4.07
N ASP A 81 -26.45 19.16 -2.94
CA ASP A 81 -26.83 20.32 -2.13
C ASP A 81 -25.58 21.12 -1.69
N PRO A 82 -24.89 21.80 -2.64
CA PRO A 82 -23.56 22.37 -2.41
C PRO A 82 -23.53 23.57 -1.44
N ASP A 83 -24.68 24.20 -1.21
CA ASP A 83 -24.83 25.34 -0.30
C ASP A 83 -25.01 24.90 1.16
N SER A 84 -25.25 23.60 1.40
CA SER A 84 -25.41 23.05 2.74
C SER A 84 -24.07 22.85 3.47
N PRO A 85 -23.91 23.38 4.70
CA PRO A 85 -22.72 23.11 5.52
C PRO A 85 -22.52 21.61 5.79
N ALA A 86 -23.61 20.86 5.95
CA ALA A 86 -23.56 19.42 6.15
C ALA A 86 -23.02 18.68 4.92
N ALA A 87 -23.40 19.13 3.71
CA ALA A 87 -22.86 18.58 2.47
C ALA A 87 -21.37 18.86 2.33
N ARG A 88 -20.92 20.07 2.66
CA ARG A 88 -19.50 20.42 2.68
C ARG A 88 -18.70 19.54 3.64
N ASP A 89 -19.19 19.32 4.86
CA ASP A 89 -18.50 18.46 5.83
C ASP A 89 -18.49 16.98 5.39
N GLN A 90 -19.59 16.48 4.82
CA GLN A 90 -19.65 15.14 4.23
C GLN A 90 -18.64 14.97 3.08
N LEU A 91 -18.52 15.98 2.22
CA LEU A 91 -17.55 15.97 1.13
C LEU A 91 -16.12 15.90 1.68
N ARG A 92 -15.79 16.68 2.73
CA ARG A 92 -14.46 16.64 3.36
C ARG A 92 -14.11 15.27 3.92
N VAL A 93 -15.07 14.62 4.60
CA VAL A 93 -14.88 13.26 5.13
C VAL A 93 -14.70 12.24 4.00
N ALA A 94 -15.48 12.36 2.93
CA ALA A 94 -15.39 11.48 1.77
C ALA A 94 -14.02 11.62 1.08
N LEU A 95 -13.57 12.86 0.81
CA LEU A 95 -12.26 13.13 0.21
C LEU A 95 -11.12 12.59 1.08
N GLU A 96 -11.18 12.79 2.40
CA GLU A 96 -10.16 12.26 3.31
C GLU A 96 -10.14 10.72 3.31
N SER A 97 -11.29 10.07 3.24
CA SER A 97 -11.41 8.61 3.19
C SER A 97 -10.82 8.02 1.90
N ILE A 98 -11.06 8.68 0.75
CA ILE A 98 -10.45 8.32 -0.53
C ILE A 98 -8.93 8.49 -0.43
N ARG A 99 -8.47 9.65 0.04
CA ARG A 99 -7.04 9.98 0.18
C ARG A 99 -6.28 8.94 0.99
N GLN A 100 -6.79 8.59 2.17
CA GLN A 100 -6.18 7.60 3.05
C GLN A 100 -6.12 6.22 2.40
N SER A 101 -7.16 5.84 1.67
CA SER A 101 -7.20 4.55 0.97
C SER A 101 -6.23 4.49 -0.20
N LEU A 102 -6.14 5.56 -1.00
CA LEU A 102 -5.15 5.67 -2.09
C LEU A 102 -3.72 5.64 -1.55
N ALA A 103 -3.44 6.34 -0.44
CA ALA A 103 -2.15 6.27 0.22
C ALA A 103 -1.84 4.84 0.69
N ALA A 104 -2.80 4.12 1.28
CA ALA A 104 -2.62 2.74 1.69
C ALA A 104 -2.42 1.76 0.51
N ILE A 105 -3.10 2.00 -0.62
CA ILE A 105 -2.91 1.26 -1.86
C ILE A 105 -1.49 1.46 -2.38
N TYR A 106 -1.03 2.71 -2.47
CA TYR A 106 0.34 3.04 -2.87
C TYR A 106 1.38 2.41 -1.95
N GLU A 107 1.16 2.47 -0.63
CA GLU A 107 2.07 1.88 0.35
C GLU A 107 2.30 0.38 0.11
N ARG A 108 1.28 -0.32 -0.39
CA ARG A 108 1.31 -1.78 -0.65
C ARG A 108 1.73 -2.15 -2.07
N GLU A 109 1.70 -1.21 -3.01
CA GLU A 109 2.08 -1.41 -4.41
C GLU A 109 3.46 -2.05 -4.61
N PRO A 110 4.50 -1.76 -3.79
CA PRO A 110 5.80 -2.40 -3.97
C PRO A 110 5.81 -3.92 -3.74
N VAL A 111 4.78 -4.46 -3.10
CA VAL A 111 4.69 -5.87 -2.65
C VAL A 111 3.36 -6.52 -3.05
N GLY A 112 2.65 -5.92 -4.01
CA GLY A 112 1.40 -6.45 -4.56
C GLY A 112 1.58 -7.78 -5.29
N ASP A 113 0.52 -8.58 -5.37
CA ASP A 113 0.59 -9.95 -5.91
C ASP A 113 0.93 -10.01 -7.41
N GLU A 114 0.60 -8.94 -8.13
CA GLU A 114 0.88 -8.81 -9.57
C GLU A 114 2.34 -8.49 -9.90
N ARG A 115 3.16 -8.12 -8.90
CA ARG A 115 4.60 -7.94 -9.13
C ARG A 115 5.29 -9.28 -9.37
N ASP A 116 6.21 -9.28 -10.32
CA ASP A 116 7.09 -10.42 -10.53
C ASP A 116 7.96 -10.63 -9.29
N ALA A 117 8.06 -11.88 -8.83
CA ALA A 117 8.76 -12.21 -7.59
C ALA A 117 10.23 -11.77 -7.61
N LYS A 118 10.86 -11.71 -8.80
CA LYS A 118 12.22 -11.19 -8.99
C LYS A 118 12.32 -9.70 -8.64
N GLN A 119 11.34 -8.91 -9.08
CA GLN A 119 11.27 -7.47 -8.76
C GLN A 119 11.07 -7.26 -7.25
N ILE A 120 10.32 -8.14 -6.58
CA ILE A 120 10.15 -8.09 -5.13
C ILE A 120 11.46 -8.37 -4.40
N VAL A 121 12.25 -9.36 -4.85
CA VAL A 121 13.59 -9.62 -4.29
C VAL A 121 14.53 -8.41 -4.47
N GLN A 122 14.53 -7.79 -5.64
CA GLN A 122 15.31 -6.58 -5.89
C GLN A 122 14.88 -5.42 -4.97
N TRP A 123 13.58 -5.23 -4.81
CA TRP A 123 13.03 -4.24 -3.87
C TRP A 123 13.45 -4.54 -2.42
N LEU A 124 13.39 -5.80 -1.99
CA LEU A 124 13.82 -6.22 -0.66
C LEU A 124 15.29 -5.87 -0.39
N LEU A 125 16.18 -6.19 -1.34
CA LEU A 125 17.60 -5.88 -1.21
C LEU A 125 17.83 -4.37 -1.09
N ALA A 126 17.21 -3.58 -1.98
CA ALA A 126 17.33 -2.12 -1.96
C ALA A 126 16.74 -1.51 -0.67
N ARG A 127 15.64 -2.08 -0.15
CA ARG A 127 14.91 -1.50 0.99
C ARG A 127 15.52 -1.84 2.34
N THR A 128 16.11 -3.03 2.48
CA THR A 128 16.65 -3.50 3.76
C THR A 128 18.10 -3.06 3.98
N GLU A 129 18.82 -2.70 2.91
CA GLU A 129 20.22 -2.25 2.95
C GLU A 129 21.17 -3.28 3.62
N VAL A 130 20.76 -4.54 3.70
CA VAL A 130 21.59 -5.64 4.21
C VAL A 130 22.38 -6.31 3.10
N SER A 131 23.42 -7.06 3.48
CA SER A 131 24.18 -7.87 2.51
C SER A 131 23.30 -8.93 1.86
N GLN A 132 23.63 -9.32 0.62
CA GLN A 132 22.94 -10.41 -0.08
C GLN A 132 23.00 -11.71 0.73
N ALA A 133 24.10 -12.00 1.44
CA ALA A 133 24.19 -13.17 2.30
C ALA A 133 23.15 -13.17 3.43
N ARG A 134 22.91 -12.01 4.05
CA ARG A 134 21.92 -11.86 5.12
C ARG A 134 20.49 -11.99 4.59
N LEU A 135 20.21 -11.38 3.43
CA LEU A 135 18.91 -11.54 2.78
C LEU A 135 18.66 -12.98 2.32
N ALA A 136 19.68 -13.67 1.79
CA ALA A 136 19.60 -15.07 1.39
C ALA A 136 19.26 -15.97 2.59
N ASN A 137 19.91 -15.73 3.73
CA ASN A 137 19.62 -16.44 4.98
C ASN A 137 18.16 -16.21 5.42
N LEU A 138 17.68 -14.96 5.41
CA LEU A 138 16.28 -14.65 5.75
C LEU A 138 15.29 -15.37 4.83
N LEU A 139 15.58 -15.42 3.53
CA LEU A 139 14.73 -16.10 2.55
C LEU A 139 14.88 -17.64 2.58
N GLY A 140 15.84 -18.16 3.35
CA GLY A 140 16.14 -19.60 3.44
C GLY A 140 16.73 -20.17 2.15
N VAL A 141 17.46 -19.37 1.37
CA VAL A 141 18.08 -19.80 0.11
C VAL A 141 19.59 -19.61 0.12
N SER A 142 20.29 -20.28 -0.80
CA SER A 142 21.73 -20.07 -0.94
C SER A 142 22.06 -18.69 -1.51
N ALA A 143 23.23 -18.13 -1.14
CA ALA A 143 23.69 -16.86 -1.70
C ALA A 143 23.80 -16.88 -3.23
N ARG A 144 24.22 -18.03 -3.81
CA ARG A 144 24.28 -18.23 -5.26
C ARG A 144 22.89 -18.18 -5.90
N GLN A 145 21.90 -18.80 -5.28
CA GLN A 145 20.52 -18.76 -5.78
C GLN A 145 19.96 -17.33 -5.74
N LEU A 146 20.16 -16.61 -4.63
CA LEU A 146 19.76 -15.20 -4.55
C LEU A 146 20.46 -14.34 -5.62
N GLN A 147 21.76 -14.55 -5.84
CA GLN A 147 22.50 -13.82 -6.88
C GLN A 147 21.92 -14.07 -8.29
N ARG A 148 21.52 -15.31 -8.59
CA ARG A 148 20.84 -15.64 -9.86
C ARG A 148 19.50 -14.94 -10.00
N TRP A 149 18.71 -14.84 -8.93
CA TRP A 149 17.48 -14.06 -8.91
C TRP A 149 17.72 -12.56 -9.08
N LEU A 150 18.82 -12.02 -8.56
CA LEU A 150 19.15 -10.60 -8.70
C LEU A 150 19.75 -10.25 -10.07
N SER A 151 20.31 -11.24 -10.78
CA SER A 151 20.97 -11.04 -12.07
C SER A 151 19.99 -10.48 -13.13
N PRO A 152 20.34 -9.39 -13.83
CA PRO A 152 19.48 -8.85 -14.88
C PRO A 152 19.45 -9.75 -16.13
N THR A 153 20.46 -10.58 -16.35
CA THR A 153 20.62 -11.40 -17.55
C THR A 153 20.11 -12.83 -17.38
N GLU A 154 20.00 -13.34 -16.15
CA GLU A 154 19.46 -14.68 -15.90
C GLU A 154 17.93 -14.67 -15.78
N GLY A 155 17.26 -15.65 -16.39
CA GLY A 155 15.82 -15.83 -16.28
C GLY A 155 15.35 -16.48 -14.97
N SER A 156 16.26 -16.84 -14.06
CA SER A 156 15.91 -17.48 -12.79
C SER A 156 15.15 -16.50 -11.89
N ARG A 157 14.08 -16.99 -11.27
CA ARG A 157 13.22 -16.22 -10.36
C ARG A 157 12.68 -17.14 -9.26
N PRO A 158 12.20 -16.58 -8.14
CA PRO A 158 11.47 -17.37 -7.14
C PRO A 158 10.19 -17.95 -7.75
N GLU A 159 9.91 -19.22 -7.51
CA GLU A 159 8.68 -19.89 -7.96
C GLU A 159 8.03 -20.69 -6.82
N GLY A 160 6.74 -21.02 -6.96
CA GLY A 160 5.99 -21.80 -5.96
C GLY A 160 6.11 -21.25 -4.53
N GLU A 161 6.63 -22.08 -3.63
CA GLU A 161 6.85 -21.73 -2.22
C GLU A 161 7.81 -20.55 -2.02
N GLU A 162 8.85 -20.46 -2.85
CA GLU A 162 9.84 -19.38 -2.75
C GLU A 162 9.22 -18.03 -3.07
N ALA A 163 8.39 -17.98 -4.12
CA ALA A 163 7.66 -16.77 -4.48
C ALA A 163 6.68 -16.34 -3.38
N ARG A 164 5.99 -17.30 -2.74
CA ARG A 164 5.10 -17.04 -1.59
C ARG A 164 5.89 -16.43 -0.42
N LYS A 165 7.00 -17.07 -0.04
CA LYS A 165 7.86 -16.62 1.05
C LYS A 165 8.45 -15.23 0.81
N VAL A 166 8.96 -14.98 -0.40
CA VAL A 166 9.47 -13.66 -0.81
C VAL A 166 8.39 -12.58 -0.66
N ARG A 167 7.15 -12.85 -1.12
CA ARG A 167 6.03 -11.91 -0.98
C ARG A 167 5.68 -11.66 0.49
N LEU A 168 5.63 -12.72 1.32
CA LEU A 168 5.36 -12.59 2.75
C LEU A 168 6.41 -11.72 3.44
N VAL A 169 7.70 -12.01 3.23
CA VAL A 169 8.81 -11.22 3.78
C VAL A 169 8.72 -9.77 3.33
N ALA A 170 8.42 -9.53 2.06
CA ALA A 170 8.26 -8.19 1.53
C ALA A 170 7.10 -7.43 2.19
N ARG A 171 5.93 -8.07 2.37
CA ARG A 171 4.79 -7.48 3.08
C ARG A 171 5.13 -7.12 4.52
N ILE A 172 5.84 -8.00 5.24
CA ILE A 172 6.28 -7.74 6.61
C ILE A 172 7.28 -6.58 6.65
N VAL A 173 8.32 -6.60 5.81
CA VAL A 173 9.31 -5.49 5.72
C VAL A 173 8.61 -4.17 5.38
N ASN A 174 7.62 -4.21 4.48
CA ASN A 174 6.83 -3.04 4.11
C ASN A 174 6.02 -2.44 5.28
N GLN A 175 5.58 -3.27 6.22
CA GLN A 175 4.91 -2.82 7.45
C GLN A 175 5.94 -2.28 8.47
N LEU A 176 7.02 -3.01 8.70
CA LEU A 176 8.01 -2.68 9.74
C LEU A 176 8.85 -1.43 9.41
N ARG A 177 8.99 -1.07 8.14
CA ARG A 177 9.82 0.06 7.68
C ARG A 177 9.42 1.43 8.26
N PHE A 178 8.22 1.53 8.83
CA PHE A 178 7.71 2.74 9.46
C PHE A 178 8.08 2.84 10.95
N ALA A 179 8.47 1.72 11.56
CA ALA A 179 8.80 1.62 12.98
C ALA A 179 10.29 1.33 13.23
N LEU A 180 10.98 0.72 12.25
CA LEU A 180 12.35 0.23 12.40
C LEU A 180 13.24 0.76 11.27
N THR A 181 14.56 0.82 11.55
CA THR A 181 15.58 1.05 10.55
C THR A 181 15.63 -0.11 9.53
N PRO A 182 16.20 0.09 8.32
CA PRO A 182 16.34 -0.98 7.33
C PRO A 182 16.93 -2.28 7.90
N ALA A 183 18.06 -2.20 8.61
CA ALA A 183 18.67 -3.37 9.26
C ALA A 183 17.78 -3.93 10.39
N GLY A 184 17.13 -3.07 11.17
CA GLY A 184 16.20 -3.48 12.23
C GLY A 184 15.00 -4.28 11.70
N THR A 185 14.51 -3.98 10.50
CA THR A 185 13.44 -4.79 9.87
C THR A 185 13.87 -6.22 9.59
N VAL A 186 15.15 -6.46 9.28
CA VAL A 186 15.71 -7.80 9.06
C VAL A 186 15.96 -8.51 10.40
N GLU A 187 16.45 -7.79 11.40
CA GLU A 187 16.68 -8.33 12.75
C GLU A 187 15.41 -8.78 13.45
N TRP A 188 14.30 -8.09 13.18
CA TRP A 188 13.00 -8.47 13.70
C TRP A 188 12.64 -9.94 13.43
N PHE A 189 13.10 -10.51 12.31
CA PHE A 189 12.80 -11.90 11.95
C PHE A 189 13.53 -12.93 12.82
N SER A 190 14.63 -12.55 13.48
CA SER A 190 15.39 -13.46 14.35
C SER A 190 15.02 -13.34 15.82
N TRP A 191 14.17 -12.38 16.20
CA TRP A 191 13.77 -12.18 17.59
C TRP A 191 12.61 -13.10 17.97
N PRO A 192 12.76 -13.97 18.98
CA PRO A 192 11.65 -14.75 19.52
C PRO A 192 10.53 -13.83 20.01
N ARG A 193 9.29 -14.17 19.70
CA ARG A 193 8.13 -13.35 20.11
C ARG A 193 7.10 -14.14 20.89
N SER A 194 6.65 -13.61 22.02
CA SER A 194 5.63 -14.25 22.86
C SER A 194 4.31 -14.47 22.12
N ASP A 195 3.91 -13.51 21.29
CA ASP A 195 2.74 -13.58 20.41
C ASP A 195 2.84 -14.65 19.30
N LEU A 196 4.03 -15.22 19.09
CA LEU A 196 4.32 -16.35 18.19
C LEU A 196 4.71 -17.63 18.94
N GLY A 197 4.40 -17.72 20.24
CA GLY A 197 4.76 -18.88 21.05
C GLY A 197 6.26 -18.98 21.33
N SER A 198 6.93 -17.83 21.46
CA SER A 198 8.39 -17.71 21.67
C SER A 198 9.24 -18.28 20.54
N ARG A 199 8.67 -18.41 19.33
CA ARG A 199 9.43 -18.72 18.11
C ARG A 199 9.85 -17.44 17.40
N ALA A 200 10.95 -17.50 16.65
CA ALA A 200 11.36 -16.39 15.81
C ALA A 200 10.50 -16.37 14.52
N PRO A 201 10.10 -15.20 14.00
CA PRO A 201 9.33 -15.11 12.76
C PRO A 201 9.95 -15.87 11.58
N GLN A 202 11.28 -15.89 11.46
CA GLN A 202 12.00 -16.60 10.41
C GLN A 202 11.67 -18.10 10.38
N ASP A 203 11.43 -18.73 11.54
CA ASP A 203 11.17 -20.15 11.65
C ASP A 203 9.78 -20.51 11.11
N LEU A 204 8.92 -19.50 10.91
CA LEU A 204 7.52 -19.67 10.53
C LEU A 204 7.26 -19.37 9.05
N LEU A 205 8.25 -18.80 8.36
CA LEU A 205 8.09 -18.33 6.98
C LEU A 205 7.77 -19.43 5.97
N SER A 206 8.09 -20.68 6.29
CA SER A 206 7.77 -21.83 5.42
C SER A 206 6.35 -22.37 5.66
N ASP A 207 5.67 -21.99 6.75
CA ASP A 207 4.33 -22.46 7.09
C ASP A 207 3.23 -21.48 6.60
N PRO A 208 2.44 -21.86 5.57
CA PRO A 208 1.37 -21.01 5.06
C PRO A 208 0.30 -20.66 6.10
N VAL A 209 0.09 -21.52 7.10
CA VAL A 209 -0.95 -21.33 8.12
C VAL A 209 -0.59 -20.18 9.07
N GLU A 210 0.70 -19.90 9.24
CA GLU A 210 1.21 -18.85 10.14
C GLU A 210 1.24 -17.46 9.48
N GLU A 211 1.07 -17.35 8.15
CA GLU A 211 1.18 -16.07 7.44
C GLU A 211 0.24 -14.98 7.97
N PRO A 212 -1.06 -15.24 8.22
CA PRO A 212 -1.96 -14.23 8.77
C PRO A 212 -1.52 -13.76 10.17
N ARG A 213 -0.92 -14.66 10.96
CA ARG A 213 -0.42 -14.35 12.30
C ARG A 213 0.83 -13.48 12.23
N LEU A 214 1.78 -13.83 11.36
CA LEU A 214 2.99 -13.04 11.11
C LEU A 214 2.66 -11.60 10.67
N LEU A 215 1.75 -11.46 9.70
CA LEU A 215 1.32 -10.14 9.21
C LEU A 215 0.60 -9.32 10.29
N ARG A 216 -0.18 -9.96 11.16
CA ARG A 216 -0.84 -9.28 12.28
C ARG A 216 0.17 -8.74 13.29
N VAL A 217 1.17 -9.55 13.63
CA VAL A 217 2.21 -9.18 14.61
C VAL A 217 3.10 -8.05 14.07
N ALA A 218 3.49 -8.10 12.81
CA ALA A 218 4.21 -7.01 12.15
C ALA A 218 3.34 -5.74 12.06
N GLY A 219 2.05 -5.88 11.74
CA GLY A 219 1.09 -4.78 11.70
C GLY A 219 0.86 -4.12 13.05
N ALA A 220 0.86 -4.88 14.15
CA ALA A 220 0.68 -4.34 15.50
C ALA A 220 1.80 -3.36 15.90
N MET A 221 3.05 -3.62 15.50
CA MET A 221 4.18 -2.71 15.78
C MET A 221 4.02 -1.35 15.11
N ARG A 222 3.30 -1.26 13.98
CA ARG A 222 2.94 0.01 13.35
C ARG A 222 1.94 0.78 14.22
N SER A 223 0.95 0.09 14.78
CA SER A 223 -0.13 0.71 15.56
C SER A 223 0.33 1.23 16.93
N THR A 224 1.32 0.60 17.56
CA THR A 224 1.81 1.02 18.88
C THR A 224 2.53 2.38 18.88
N LEU A 225 2.97 2.87 17.72
CA LEU A 225 3.61 4.19 17.56
C LEU A 225 2.64 5.27 17.05
N ALA A 226 1.37 4.96 16.81
CA ALA A 226 0.38 5.87 16.24
C ALA A 226 -0.48 6.58 17.30
N PHE A 227 -0.02 6.64 18.56
CA PHE A 227 -0.65 7.36 19.68
C PHE A 227 0.26 8.48 20.17
#